data_AF-A0AAR5PLY6-F1
#
_entry.id   AF-A0AAR5PLY6-F1
#
_cell.length_a   1.000
_cell.length_b   1.000
_cell.length_c   1.000
_cell.angle_alpha   90.00
_cell.angle_beta   90.00
_cell.angle_gamma   90.00
#
_symmetry.space_group_name_H-M   'P 1'
#
loop_
_entity.id
_entity.type
_entity.pdbx_description
1 polymer ?
#
loop_
_entity_poly.entity_id
_entity_poly.type
_entity_poly.pdbx_seq_one_letter_code
_entity_poly.pdbx_strand_id
1 'polypeptide(L)'
;MAEEQDFPVGHENTEYILGSLDDETPTSSSEDSVESQKLTVCSENALICVKQPDDIGEDSGKVSVDRITSIMAEVELIKTQILSLDHEELERESKKYEEFLVQKTLSLDNIDSKGLDRVKELRKDAILFVQECLKLLDVNEK
;
A
#
# COMPACT_ATOMS: atom_id res chain seq x y z
N MET A 1 13.64 30.22 -42.59
CA MET A 1 13.57 29.15 -43.60
C MET A 1 12.55 28.16 -43.11
N ALA A 2 11.32 28.32 -43.61
CA ALA A 2 10.28 27.29 -43.61
C ALA A 2 10.51 26.37 -44.82
N GLU A 3 9.62 25.37 -44.98
CA GLU A 3 9.60 24.29 -46.00
C GLU A 3 10.28 22.98 -45.52
N GLU A 4 9.69 21.78 -45.60
CA GLU A 4 8.57 21.29 -46.42
C GLU A 4 8.00 19.96 -45.84
N GLN A 5 6.68 19.77 -46.03
CA GLN A 5 5.97 18.55 -46.49
C GLN A 5 5.86 17.26 -45.66
N ASP A 6 4.89 16.35 -45.88
CA ASP A 6 3.51 16.32 -46.40
C ASP A 6 3.11 14.82 -46.47
N PHE A 7 2.14 14.37 -45.64
CA PHE A 7 1.15 13.27 -45.84
C PHE A 7 1.63 11.79 -46.07
N PRO A 8 0.76 10.74 -46.02
CA PRO A 8 -0.71 10.72 -45.93
C PRO A 8 -1.37 9.76 -44.90
N VAL A 9 -2.68 9.98 -44.81
CA VAL A 9 -3.81 9.17 -44.33
C VAL A 9 -3.68 7.65 -44.54
N GLY A 10 -4.14 6.89 -43.53
CA GLY A 10 -4.55 5.50 -43.65
C GLY A 10 -5.87 5.30 -42.90
N HIS A 11 -6.97 5.34 -43.63
CA HIS A 11 -8.32 5.11 -43.14
C HIS A 11 -8.91 4.01 -44.01
N GLU A 12 -9.24 2.86 -43.41
CA GLU A 12 -10.14 1.79 -43.89
C GLU A 12 -9.74 0.49 -43.16
N ASN A 13 -10.58 -0.09 -42.31
CA ASN A 13 -11.54 -1.19 -42.60
C ASN A 13 -11.35 -2.16 -41.40
N THR A 14 -12.29 -2.86 -40.79
CA THR A 14 -13.62 -3.39 -41.07
C THR A 14 -14.15 -3.86 -39.69
N GLU A 15 -15.35 -3.46 -39.27
CA GLU A 15 -16.52 -4.35 -39.20
C GLU A 15 -16.19 -5.82 -38.89
N TYR A 16 -16.46 -6.31 -37.66
CA TYR A 16 -16.96 -7.66 -37.35
C TYR A 16 -17.63 -7.61 -35.96
N ILE A 17 -18.95 -7.41 -35.92
CA ILE A 17 -20.01 -8.40 -35.67
C ILE A 17 -19.95 -9.03 -34.25
N LEU A 18 -20.95 -8.63 -33.46
CA LEU A 18 -21.37 -9.19 -32.18
C LEU A 18 -21.58 -10.71 -32.30
N GLY A 19 -20.76 -11.47 -31.57
CA GLY A 19 -20.93 -12.92 -31.38
C GLY A 19 -21.86 -13.21 -30.21
N SER A 20 -23.04 -13.68 -30.56
CA SER A 20 -24.05 -14.49 -29.87
C SER A 20 -23.96 -14.71 -28.35
N LEU A 21 -25.04 -14.31 -27.69
CA LEU A 21 -25.60 -14.99 -26.52
C LEU A 21 -25.85 -16.47 -26.85
N ASP A 22 -25.39 -17.37 -26.01
CA ASP A 22 -26.01 -18.68 -25.83
C ASP A 22 -26.27 -18.91 -24.33
N ASP A 23 -27.43 -19.50 -24.15
CA ASP A 23 -28.29 -19.55 -22.99
C ASP A 23 -28.06 -20.87 -22.22
N GLU A 24 -28.31 -20.80 -20.91
CA GLU A 24 -28.88 -21.88 -20.10
C GLU A 24 -28.12 -23.21 -19.82
N THR A 25 -27.59 -23.32 -18.59
CA THR A 25 -28.05 -24.23 -17.48
C THR A 25 -27.37 -25.62 -17.41
N PRO A 26 -27.63 -26.47 -16.39
CA PRO A 26 -27.07 -26.39 -15.02
C PRO A 26 -26.39 -27.73 -14.61
N THR A 27 -25.39 -27.70 -13.72
CA THR A 27 -25.01 -28.92 -12.97
C THR A 27 -24.74 -28.60 -11.50
N SER A 28 -25.72 -29.01 -10.70
CA SER A 28 -25.61 -29.39 -9.31
C SER A 28 -24.42 -30.35 -9.08
N SER A 29 -23.65 -30.09 -8.03
CA SER A 29 -23.34 -31.06 -6.95
C SER A 29 -22.55 -30.30 -5.86
N SER A 30 -23.13 -30.18 -4.67
CA SER A 30 -22.81 -31.03 -3.50
C SER A 30 -21.69 -30.39 -2.67
N GLU A 31 -22.06 -29.67 -1.60
CA GLU A 31 -22.15 -30.15 -0.20
C GLU A 31 -20.79 -30.00 0.51
N ASP A 32 -20.60 -28.89 1.23
CA ASP A 32 -20.82 -28.73 2.68
C ASP A 32 -19.54 -29.06 3.46
N SER A 33 -18.88 -28.04 4.02
CA SER A 33 -18.28 -28.17 5.34
C SER A 33 -17.96 -26.80 5.92
N VAL A 34 -18.82 -26.45 6.88
CA VAL A 34 -18.59 -25.68 8.10
C VAL A 34 -17.13 -25.30 8.40
N GLU A 35 -16.88 -24.01 8.66
CA GLU A 35 -16.36 -23.60 9.97
C GLU A 35 -16.57 -22.11 10.21
N SER A 36 -17.49 -21.82 11.13
CA SER A 36 -17.61 -20.54 11.81
C SER A 36 -16.31 -20.23 12.55
N GLN A 37 -15.51 -19.29 12.04
CA GLN A 37 -14.54 -18.57 12.88
C GLN A 37 -14.75 -17.06 12.75
N LYS A 38 -15.75 -16.62 13.52
CA LYS A 38 -15.71 -15.45 14.41
C LYS A 38 -15.24 -14.15 13.76
N LEU A 39 -16.21 -13.35 13.33
CA LEU A 39 -16.14 -11.90 13.48
C LEU A 39 -15.84 -11.61 14.97
N THR A 40 -14.58 -11.37 15.29
CA THR A 40 -14.24 -10.56 16.45
C THR A 40 -14.06 -9.15 15.93
N VAL A 41 -15.12 -8.36 16.06
CA VAL A 41 -14.97 -6.91 16.14
C VAL A 41 -14.22 -6.68 17.46
N CYS A 42 -12.91 -6.51 17.40
CA CYS A 42 -12.17 -5.88 18.48
C CYS A 42 -12.34 -4.38 18.28
N SER A 43 -12.91 -3.71 19.27
CA SER A 43 -12.79 -2.26 19.42
C SER A 43 -11.32 -1.85 19.33
N GLU A 44 -11.09 -0.76 18.61
CA GLU A 44 -9.99 0.19 18.80
C GLU A 44 -8.57 -0.38 18.68
N ASN A 45 -8.22 -0.76 17.45
CA ASN A 45 -7.06 -0.22 16.72
C ASN A 45 -6.88 -1.10 15.47
N ALA A 46 -7.12 -0.50 14.30
CA ALA A 46 -7.07 -1.16 13.01
C ALA A 46 -5.65 -1.68 12.75
N LEU A 47 -5.41 -2.91 13.15
CA LEU A 47 -4.31 -3.73 12.68
C LEU A 47 -4.39 -3.73 11.14
N ILE A 48 -3.43 -3.10 10.47
CA ILE A 48 -3.26 -3.21 9.03
C ILE A 48 -3.15 -4.70 8.71
N CYS A 49 -4.24 -5.27 8.17
CA CYS A 49 -4.22 -6.56 7.51
C CYS A 49 -3.38 -6.40 6.24
N VAL A 50 -2.08 -6.65 6.35
CA VAL A 50 -1.27 -7.00 5.20
C VAL A 50 -1.74 -8.39 4.77
N LYS A 51 -2.75 -8.42 3.89
CA LYS A 51 -3.06 -9.57 3.07
C LYS A 51 -1.82 -9.90 2.26
N GLN A 52 -1.17 -11.01 2.57
CA GLN A 52 -0.38 -11.73 1.57
C GLN A 52 -0.76 -13.20 1.60
N PRO A 53 -1.66 -13.63 0.70
CA PRO A 53 -1.79 -15.03 0.35
C PRO A 53 -0.67 -15.45 -0.62
N ASP A 54 -0.20 -16.67 -0.37
CA ASP A 54 0.41 -17.66 -1.26
C ASP A 54 1.88 -17.52 -1.75
N ASP A 55 2.63 -18.52 -1.27
CA ASP A 55 3.55 -19.44 -1.95
C ASP A 55 5.04 -19.14 -2.26
N ILE A 56 5.85 -20.00 -1.61
CA ILE A 56 7.10 -20.65 -2.03
C ILE A 56 8.36 -19.77 -2.14
N GLY A 57 9.14 -19.83 -1.06
CA GLY A 57 10.58 -20.04 -1.13
C GLY A 57 11.46 -18.85 -1.46
N GLU A 58 11.69 -17.95 -0.51
CA GLU A 58 12.92 -17.13 -0.52
C GLU A 58 13.27 -16.61 0.88
N ASP A 59 14.20 -17.29 1.55
CA ASP A 59 14.68 -17.00 2.92
C ASP A 59 15.35 -15.61 3.04
N SER A 60 15.89 -15.07 1.95
CA SER A 60 16.65 -13.80 2.00
C SER A 60 15.79 -12.53 1.96
N GLY A 61 14.60 -12.58 1.35
CA GLY A 61 13.69 -11.43 1.27
C GLY A 61 12.90 -11.17 2.56
N LYS A 62 12.77 -12.20 3.41
CA LYS A 62 11.97 -12.13 4.64
C LYS A 62 12.46 -11.04 5.59
N VAL A 63 13.77 -10.90 5.77
CA VAL A 63 14.35 -9.92 6.72
C VAL A 63 14.06 -8.48 6.32
N SER A 64 14.17 -8.14 5.02
CA SER A 64 13.86 -6.79 4.53
C SER A 64 12.36 -6.48 4.68
N VAL A 65 11.48 -7.45 4.36
CA VAL A 65 10.03 -7.30 4.52
C VAL A 65 9.66 -7.11 6.00
N ASP A 66 10.13 -7.98 6.89
CA ASP A 66 9.89 -7.88 8.34
C ASP A 66 10.32 -6.50 8.88
N ARG A 67 11.49 -6.00 8.42
CA ARG A 67 11.99 -4.69 8.83
C ARG A 67 11.11 -3.55 8.37
N ILE A 68 10.68 -3.56 7.10
CA ILE A 68 9.77 -2.53 6.57
C ILE A 68 8.44 -2.56 7.34
N THR A 69 7.85 -3.75 7.52
CA THR A 69 6.59 -3.92 8.24
C THR A 69 6.69 -3.44 9.69
N SER A 70 7.80 -3.73 10.38
CA SER A 70 8.03 -3.22 11.73
C SER A 70 8.08 -1.69 11.77
N ILE A 71 8.77 -1.06 10.81
CA ILE A 71 8.84 0.40 10.73
C ILE A 71 7.44 0.99 10.44
N MET A 72 6.67 0.39 9.54
CA MET A 72 5.30 0.84 9.24
C MET A 72 4.41 0.78 10.49
N ALA A 73 4.48 -0.29 11.28
CA ALA A 73 3.73 -0.42 12.53
C ALA A 73 4.14 0.65 13.56
N GLU A 74 5.43 0.95 13.68
CA GLU A 74 5.91 2.03 14.56
C GLU A 74 5.36 3.40 14.10
N VAL A 75 5.37 3.67 12.80
CA VAL A 75 4.87 4.92 12.22
C VAL A 75 3.35 5.05 12.43
N GLU A 76 2.60 3.96 12.30
CA GLU A 76 1.16 3.94 12.56
C GLU A 76 0.83 4.24 14.03
N LEU A 77 1.61 3.70 14.96
CA LEU A 77 1.45 4.00 16.38
C LEU A 77 1.71 5.49 16.67
N ILE A 78 2.70 6.09 16.02
CA ILE A 78 2.99 7.51 16.13
C ILE A 78 1.86 8.35 15.53
N LYS A 79 1.35 7.98 14.34
CA LYS A 79 0.19 8.63 13.72
C LYS A 79 -1.03 8.63 14.65
N THR A 80 -1.30 7.49 15.29
CA THR A 80 -2.41 7.35 16.24
C THR A 80 -2.20 8.23 17.47
N GLN A 81 -0.97 8.31 18.00
CA GLN A 81 -0.64 9.21 19.10
C GLN A 81 -0.86 10.68 18.70
N ILE A 82 -0.36 11.10 17.54
CA ILE A 82 -0.55 12.47 17.03
C ILE A 82 -2.04 12.84 16.96
N LEU A 83 -2.89 11.91 16.50
CA LEU A 83 -4.33 12.12 16.42
C LEU A 83 -5.05 12.08 17.77
N SER A 84 -4.45 11.43 18.77
CA SER A 84 -5.02 11.28 20.11
C SER A 84 -4.55 12.36 21.09
N LEU A 85 -3.44 13.05 20.81
CA LEU A 85 -2.90 14.11 21.65
C LEU A 85 -3.64 15.43 21.43
N ASP A 86 -3.77 16.21 22.50
CA ASP A 86 -4.23 17.59 22.43
C ASP A 86 -3.16 18.49 21.77
N HIS A 87 -3.60 19.59 21.17
CA HIS A 87 -2.74 20.50 20.39
C HIS A 87 -1.50 20.99 21.18
N GLU A 88 -1.63 21.32 22.47
CA GLU A 88 -0.50 21.77 23.30
C GLU A 88 0.56 20.67 23.53
N GLU A 89 0.11 19.42 23.67
CA GLU A 89 1.01 18.28 23.88
C GLU A 89 1.65 17.86 22.55
N LEU A 90 0.88 17.95 21.46
CA LEU A 90 1.37 17.73 20.12
C LEU A 90 2.42 18.77 19.72
N GLU A 91 2.24 20.07 19.99
CA GLU A 91 3.23 21.11 19.69
C GLU A 91 4.55 20.83 20.42
N ARG A 92 4.48 20.42 21.70
CA ARG A 92 5.66 20.10 22.53
C ARG A 92 6.44 18.90 22.00
N GLU A 93 5.72 17.85 21.60
CA GLU A 93 6.33 16.61 21.10
C GLU A 93 6.48 16.59 19.56
N SER A 94 5.99 17.60 18.84
CA SER A 94 5.96 17.66 17.37
C SER A 94 7.34 17.44 16.78
N LYS A 95 8.33 18.21 17.28
CA LYS A 95 9.73 18.09 16.88
C LYS A 95 10.28 16.67 17.10
N LYS A 96 9.94 16.04 18.22
CA LYS A 96 10.38 14.68 18.53
C LYS A 96 9.74 13.65 17.59
N TYR A 97 8.46 13.83 17.26
CA TYR A 97 7.78 12.98 16.28
C TYR A 97 8.33 13.18 14.88
N GLU A 98 8.64 14.42 14.47
CA GLU A 98 9.31 14.74 13.22
C GLU A 98 10.67 14.04 13.13
N GLU A 99 11.53 14.20 14.14
CA GLU A 99 12.85 13.56 14.19
C GLU A 99 12.73 12.03 14.10
N PHE A 100 11.76 11.44 14.79
CA PHE A 100 11.49 10.00 14.73
C PHE A 100 11.07 9.56 13.32
N LEU A 101 10.14 10.26 12.68
CA LEU A 101 9.65 9.95 11.34
C LEU A 101 10.75 10.12 10.28
N VAL A 102 11.58 11.16 10.38
CA VAL A 102 12.75 11.34 9.51
C VAL A 102 13.74 10.18 9.70
N GLN A 103 14.01 9.76 10.94
CA GLN A 103 14.88 8.61 11.22
C GLN A 103 14.34 7.31 10.63
N LYS A 104 13.02 7.08 10.66
CA LYS A 104 12.38 5.94 9.99
C LYS A 104 12.51 6.01 8.48
N THR A 105 12.36 7.19 7.88
CA THR A 105 12.58 7.40 6.44
C THR A 105 14.00 7.01 6.03
N LEU A 106 15.02 7.47 6.76
CA LEU A 106 16.42 7.11 6.51
C LEU A 106 16.67 5.60 6.71
N SER A 107 16.02 5.01 7.71
CA SER A 107 16.12 3.57 7.95
C SER A 107 15.53 2.76 6.80
N LEU A 108 14.40 3.20 6.23
CA LEU A 108 13.75 2.58 5.08
C LEU A 108 14.59 2.72 3.81
N ASP A 109 15.18 3.89 3.56
CA ASP A 109 16.04 4.14 2.39
C ASP A 109 17.27 3.22 2.37
N ASN A 110 17.85 2.98 3.55
CA ASN A 110 18.97 2.07 3.75
C ASN A 110 18.62 0.58 3.60
N ILE A 111 17.33 0.20 3.47
CA ILE A 111 16.94 -1.19 3.25
C ILE A 111 17.23 -1.57 1.80
N ASP A 112 18.18 -2.50 1.64
CA ASP A 112 18.51 -3.08 0.34
C ASP A 112 17.38 -4.00 -0.14
N SER A 113 16.93 -3.76 -1.37
CA SER A 113 15.82 -4.49 -1.97
C SER A 113 16.27 -5.74 -2.72
N LYS A 114 17.58 -6.01 -2.86
CA LYS A 114 18.19 -7.13 -3.62
C LYS A 114 17.59 -7.40 -5.02
N GLY A 115 16.91 -6.43 -5.61
CA GLY A 115 16.16 -6.59 -6.85
C GLY A 115 14.73 -7.12 -6.69
N LEU A 116 14.28 -7.51 -5.49
CA LEU A 116 12.93 -8.01 -5.20
C LEU A 116 11.88 -6.89 -5.32
N ASP A 117 10.99 -7.00 -6.30
CA ASP A 117 9.99 -5.96 -6.56
C ASP A 117 9.03 -5.75 -5.39
N ARG A 118 8.61 -6.82 -4.71
CA ARG A 118 7.80 -6.74 -3.48
C ARG A 118 8.46 -5.87 -2.40
N VAL A 119 9.78 -5.98 -2.20
CA VAL A 119 10.50 -5.18 -1.20
C VAL A 119 10.58 -3.71 -1.65
N LYS A 120 10.77 -3.47 -2.95
CA LYS A 120 10.78 -2.11 -3.52
C LYS A 120 9.42 -1.43 -3.35
N GLU A 121 8.33 -2.15 -3.62
CA GLU A 121 6.96 -1.65 -3.47
C GLU A 121 6.65 -1.35 -2.00
N LEU A 122 6.90 -2.30 -1.10
CA LEU A 122 6.68 -2.11 0.34
C LEU A 122 7.50 -0.94 0.89
N ARG A 123 8.77 -0.80 0.47
CA ARG A 123 9.62 0.33 0.90
C ARG A 123 9.05 1.66 0.44
N LYS A 124 8.58 1.74 -0.81
CA LYS A 124 7.94 2.96 -1.34
C LYS A 124 6.67 3.29 -0.57
N ASP A 125 5.82 2.30 -0.33
CA ASP A 125 4.58 2.46 0.43
C ASP A 125 4.85 2.96 1.85
N ALA A 126 5.82 2.35 2.54
CA ALA A 126 6.25 2.77 3.87
C ALA A 126 6.77 4.22 3.89
N ILE A 127 7.56 4.63 2.89
CA ILE A 127 8.06 6.01 2.79
C ILE A 127 6.91 6.99 2.57
N LEU A 128 5.97 6.66 1.68
CA LEU A 128 4.78 7.50 1.43
C LEU A 128 3.95 7.66 2.71
N PHE A 129 3.78 6.59 3.48
CA PHE A 129 3.06 6.62 4.74
C PHE A 129 3.74 7.51 5.80
N VAL A 130 5.07 7.43 5.91
CA VAL A 130 5.84 8.32 6.79
C VAL A 130 5.70 9.77 6.37
N GLN A 131 5.77 10.05 5.06
CA GLN A 131 5.59 11.41 4.54
C GLN A 131 4.19 11.96 4.78
N GLU A 132 3.16 11.11 4.72
CA GLU A 132 1.79 11.49 5.09
C GLU A 132 1.72 11.90 6.56
N CYS A 133 2.36 11.15 7.46
CA CYS A 133 2.40 11.47 8.89
C CYS A 133 3.11 12.80 9.17
N LEU A 134 4.24 13.06 8.48
CA LEU A 134 4.96 14.34 8.58
C LEU A 134 4.08 15.52 8.12
N LYS A 135 3.34 15.36 7.02
CA LYS A 135 2.39 16.40 6.57
C LYS A 135 1.27 16.62 7.57
N LEU A 136 0.79 15.55 8.23
CA LEU A 136 -0.24 15.66 9.24
C LEU A 136 0.27 16.46 10.45
N LEU A 137 1.51 16.24 10.90
CA LEU A 137 2.15 17.08 11.92
C LEU A 137 2.23 18.55 11.51
N ASP A 138 2.75 18.85 10.30
CA ASP A 138 2.88 20.23 9.80
C ASP A 138 1.54 20.99 9.78
N VAL A 139 0.45 20.30 9.40
CA VAL A 139 -0.89 20.90 9.38
C VAL A 139 -1.44 21.14 10.79
N ASN A 140 -1.11 20.28 11.76
CA ASN A 140 -1.59 20.40 13.14
C ASN A 140 -0.76 21.38 13.99
N GLU A 141 0.41 21.81 13.52
CA GLU A 141 1.28 22.83 14.17
C GLU A 141 0.88 24.29 13.81
N LYS A 142 -0.13 24.48 12.95
CA LYS A 142 -0.60 25.81 12.49
C LYS A 142 -1.84 26.30 13.23
#